data_AF-A0A9W5UWI4-F1
#
_entry.id   AF-A0A9W5UWI4-F1
#
_cell.length_a   1.000
_cell.length_b   1.000
_cell.length_c   1.000
_cell.angle_alpha   90.00
_cell.angle_beta   90.00
_cell.angle_gamma   90.00
#
_symmetry.space_group_name_H-M   'P 1'
#
loop_
_entity.id
_entity.type
_entity.pdbx_description
1 polymer ?
#
loop_
_entity_poly.entity_id
_entity_poly.type
_entity_poly.pdbx_seq_one_letter_code
_entity_poly.pdbx_strand_id
1 'polypeptide(L)'
;MAVTSPKIINVSLTDLVLYGQRVRVERHWWNGDHTPRGRRDVYIRTDGESWEVEARAGGGAGRSKIYPCPGRKSAEILAGAWMGGQSRWRVVAPS
;
A
#
# COMPACT_ATOMS: atom_id res chain seq x y z
N MET A 1 36.96 -14.97 16.38
CA MET A 1 36.58 -14.42 15.06
C MET A 1 35.30 -15.12 14.64
N ALA A 2 34.15 -14.42 14.68
CA ALA A 2 32.86 -15.03 14.39
C ALA A 2 32.57 -14.95 12.89
N VAL A 3 32.55 -16.09 12.21
CA VAL A 3 32.08 -16.21 10.83
C VAL A 3 30.58 -16.43 10.92
N THR A 4 29.78 -15.40 10.63
CA THR A 4 28.32 -15.54 10.60
C THR A 4 27.92 -15.91 9.18
N SER A 5 27.45 -17.15 9.01
CA SER A 5 26.89 -17.68 7.76
C SER A 5 25.81 -16.76 7.19
N PRO A 6 25.70 -16.62 5.86
CA PRO A 6 24.59 -15.87 5.27
C PRO A 6 23.29 -16.60 5.60
N LYS A 7 22.41 -15.92 6.33
CA LYS A 7 21.06 -16.40 6.62
C LYS A 7 20.30 -16.35 5.29
N ILE A 8 20.11 -17.49 4.64
CA ILE A 8 19.22 -17.59 3.48
C ILE A 8 17.80 -17.36 4.00
N ILE A 9 17.33 -16.14 3.83
CA ILE A 9 15.93 -15.78 4.07
C ILE A 9 15.17 -16.31 2.85
N ASN A 10 14.29 -17.29 3.08
CA ASN A 10 13.39 -17.78 2.05
C ASN A 10 12.30 -16.72 1.85
N VAL A 11 12.62 -15.67 1.08
CA VAL A 11 11.67 -14.63 0.71
C VAL A 11 10.78 -15.25 -0.36
N SER A 12 9.51 -15.48 -0.05
CA SER A 12 8.54 -15.91 -1.06
C SER A 12 8.57 -14.89 -2.20
N LEU A 13 8.52 -15.32 -3.46
CA LEU A 13 8.43 -14.41 -4.62
C LEU A 13 7.22 -13.45 -4.52
N THR A 14 6.29 -13.72 -3.60
CA THR A 14 5.15 -12.86 -3.22
C THR A 14 5.52 -11.66 -2.32
N ASP A 15 6.66 -11.71 -1.61
CA ASP A 15 7.18 -10.61 -0.77
C ASP A 15 8.07 -9.64 -1.57
N LEU A 16 8.42 -9.99 -2.82
CA LEU A 16 8.93 -9.03 -3.77
C LEU A 16 7.76 -8.21 -4.27
N VAL A 17 7.46 -7.19 -3.44
CA VAL A 17 6.74 -5.97 -3.76
C VAL A 17 6.70 -5.76 -5.27
N LEU A 18 5.48 -5.62 -5.77
CA LEU A 18 4.99 -5.18 -7.07
C LEU A 18 5.76 -4.03 -7.79
N TYR A 19 7.09 -4.00 -7.74
CA TYR A 19 8.03 -3.12 -8.41
C TYR A 19 8.74 -3.96 -9.48
N GLY A 20 8.05 -4.19 -10.59
CA GLY A 20 8.58 -4.92 -11.75
C GLY A 20 7.49 -5.44 -12.68
N GLN A 21 6.40 -5.94 -12.10
CA GLN A 21 5.15 -6.25 -12.81
C GLN A 21 4.33 -4.95 -12.99
N ARG A 22 3.53 -4.81 -14.05
CA ARG A 22 2.69 -3.63 -14.33
C ARG A 22 1.57 -3.48 -13.29
N VAL A 23 1.91 -2.95 -12.13
CA VAL A 23 0.99 -2.86 -11.01
C VAL A 23 0.13 -1.63 -11.14
N ARG A 24 -1.18 -1.87 -11.11
CA ARG A 24 -2.20 -0.87 -11.34
C ARG A 24 -2.79 -0.46 -10.01
N VAL A 25 -3.02 0.84 -9.87
CA VAL A 25 -3.84 1.38 -8.80
C VAL A 25 -5.29 1.17 -9.21
N GLU A 26 -5.97 0.25 -8.53
CA GLU A 26 -7.40 0.02 -8.75
C GLU A 26 -8.22 1.16 -8.13
N ARG A 27 -7.81 1.62 -6.94
CA ARG A 27 -8.46 2.74 -6.24
C ARG A 27 -7.46 3.54 -5.44
N HIS A 28 -7.70 4.84 -5.33
CA HIS A 28 -6.92 5.78 -4.52
C HIS A 28 -7.87 6.70 -3.75
N TRP A 29 -7.57 6.89 -2.46
CA TRP A 29 -8.19 7.88 -1.61
C TRP A 29 -7.15 8.80 -1.02
N TRP A 30 -7.49 10.08 -0.90
CA TRP A 30 -6.67 11.07 -0.22
C TRP A 30 -7.48 11.85 0.80
N ASN A 31 -6.84 12.26 1.91
CA ASN A 31 -7.54 12.85 3.06
C ASN A 31 -7.85 14.35 2.93
N GLY A 32 -7.52 14.99 1.80
CA GLY A 32 -7.78 16.42 1.60
C GLY A 32 -6.70 17.36 2.15
N ASP A 33 -5.68 16.84 2.84
CA ASP A 33 -4.65 17.66 3.47
C ASP A 33 -3.46 17.89 2.52
N HIS A 34 -3.24 19.15 2.17
CA HIS A 34 -2.17 19.57 1.27
C HIS A 34 -0.82 19.75 1.99
N THR A 35 -0.80 19.73 3.33
CA THR A 35 0.45 19.88 4.08
C THR A 35 1.31 18.61 3.97
N PRO A 36 2.63 18.73 3.80
CA PRO A 36 3.50 17.55 3.68
C PRO A 36 3.44 16.58 4.86
N ARG A 37 3.11 17.05 6.07
CA ARG A 37 3.00 16.19 7.27
C ARG A 37 1.58 15.63 7.48
N GLY A 38 0.56 16.36 7.04
CA GLY A 38 -0.83 15.98 7.24
C GLY A 38 -1.41 15.16 6.09
N ARG A 39 -0.80 15.19 4.90
CA ARG A 39 -1.21 14.39 3.75
C ARG A 39 -1.22 12.90 4.06
N ARG A 40 -2.33 12.24 3.75
CA ARG A 40 -2.47 10.79 3.79
C ARG A 40 -3.14 10.31 2.52
N ASP A 41 -2.62 9.20 2.02
CA ASP A 41 -3.14 8.54 0.84
C ASP A 41 -3.29 7.05 1.15
N VAL A 42 -4.36 6.43 0.65
CA VAL A 42 -4.60 4.99 0.72
C VAL A 42 -4.83 4.50 -0.69
N TYR A 43 -4.14 3.43 -1.08
CA TYR A 43 -4.24 2.83 -2.41
C TYR A 43 -4.61 1.37 -2.28
N ILE A 44 -5.47 0.90 -3.19
CA ILE A 44 -5.58 -0.53 -3.50
C ILE A 44 -4.83 -0.76 -4.81
N ARG A 45 -3.91 -1.72 -4.78
CA ARG A 45 -3.03 -2.07 -5.90
C ARG A 45 -3.20 -3.53 -6.28
N THR A 46 -3.03 -3.84 -7.55
CA THR A 46 -3.05 -5.21 -8.07
C THR A 46 -2.19 -5.34 -9.32
N ASP A 47 -1.59 -6.52 -9.51
CA ASP A 47 -0.99 -6.95 -10.78
C ASP A 47 -1.94 -7.79 -11.65
N GLY A 48 -3.17 -8.03 -11.18
CA GLY A 48 -4.17 -8.91 -11.79
C GLY A 48 -4.37 -10.22 -11.04
N GLU A 49 -3.40 -10.66 -10.24
CA GLU A 49 -3.46 -11.92 -9.47
C GLU A 49 -3.42 -11.64 -7.96
N SER A 50 -2.53 -10.75 -7.55
CA SER A 50 -2.29 -10.35 -6.16
C SER A 50 -2.93 -9.00 -5.85
N TRP A 51 -3.30 -8.80 -4.59
CA TRP A 51 -3.91 -7.56 -4.11
C TRP A 51 -3.13 -7.00 -2.94
N GLU A 52 -2.96 -5.69 -2.90
CA GLU A 52 -2.25 -4.99 -1.83
C GLU A 52 -2.96 -3.70 -1.44
N VAL A 53 -2.81 -3.31 -0.18
CA VAL A 53 -3.18 -1.97 0.30
C VAL A 53 -1.93 -1.22 0.68
N GLU A 54 -1.73 -0.06 0.07
CA GLU A 54 -0.65 0.86 0.43
C GLU A 54 -1.22 2.05 1.21
N ALA A 55 -0.76 2.24 2.44
CA ALA A 55 -1.09 3.39 3.27
C ALA A 55 0.12 4.31 3.38
N ARG A 56 -0.02 5.57 2.93
CA ARG A 56 1.01 6.61 3.01
C ARG A 56 0.64 7.65 4.05
N ALA A 57 1.60 7.99 4.90
CA ALA A 57 1.50 9.01 5.92
C ALA A 57 2.62 10.04 5.77
N GLY A 58 2.25 11.29 5.54
CA GLY A 58 3.14 12.34 5.04
C GLY A 58 3.26 12.25 3.52
N GLY A 59 3.48 13.37 2.83
CA GLY A 59 3.47 13.51 1.37
C GLY A 59 4.59 12.73 0.65
N GLY A 60 5.25 13.32 -0.36
CA GLY A 60 6.20 12.60 -1.23
C GLY A 60 7.37 11.90 -0.53
N ALA A 61 7.72 12.29 0.71
CA ALA A 61 8.75 11.67 1.55
C ALA A 61 8.17 10.96 2.80
N GLY A 62 6.86 10.72 2.82
CA GLY A 62 6.17 10.10 3.95
C GLY A 62 6.48 8.61 4.12
N ARG A 63 6.08 8.07 5.27
CA ARG A 63 6.17 6.63 5.54
C ARG A 63 5.08 5.92 4.75
N SER A 64 5.46 4.99 3.88
CA SER A 64 4.55 4.05 3.22
C SER A 64 4.55 2.70 3.94
N LYS A 65 3.38 2.08 4.06
CA LYS A 65 3.24 0.70 4.49
C LYS A 65 2.40 -0.06 3.47
N ILE A 66 2.89 -1.21 3.03
CA ILE A 66 2.21 -2.09 2.08
C ILE A 66 1.71 -3.31 2.85
N TYR A 67 0.48 -3.71 2.58
CA TYR A 67 -0.19 -4.85 3.20
C TYR A 67 -0.73 -5.79 2.11
N PRO A 68 -0.18 -7.00 1.99
CA PRO A 68 -0.71 -7.99 1.05
C PRO A 68 -2.09 -8.46 1.51
N CYS A 69 -2.94 -8.74 0.52
CA CYS A 69 -4.33 -9.13 0.72
C CYS A 69 -4.64 -10.35 -0.17
N PRO A 70 -5.38 -11.35 0.33
CA PRO A 70 -5.74 -12.54 -0.44
C PRO A 70 -6.73 -12.25 -1.60
N GLY A 71 -7.27 -11.04 -1.68
CA GLY A 71 -8.12 -10.63 -2.80
C GLY A 71 -8.73 -9.24 -2.65
N ARG A 72 -9.44 -8.80 -3.70
CA ARG A 72 -10.09 -7.48 -3.79
C ARG A 72 -10.90 -7.09 -2.55
N LYS A 73 -11.82 -7.96 -2.12
CA LYS A 73 -12.73 -7.66 -1.00
C LYS A 73 -11.99 -7.44 0.31
N SER A 74 -10.93 -8.22 0.55
CA SER A 74 -10.07 -8.04 1.73
C SER A 74 -9.28 -6.73 1.68
N ALA A 75 -8.78 -6.36 0.49
CA ALA A 75 -8.11 -5.07 0.30
C ALA A 75 -9.06 -3.90 0.52
N GLU A 76 -10.32 -4.00 0.09
CA GLU A 76 -11.35 -2.98 0.31
C GLU A 76 -11.67 -2.79 1.81
N ILE A 77 -11.80 -3.90 2.56
CA ILE A 77 -12.02 -3.85 4.02
C ILE A 77 -10.82 -3.19 4.72
N LEU A 78 -9.60 -3.61 4.36
CA LEU A 78 -8.39 -3.08 4.96
C LEU A 78 -8.18 -1.59 4.63
N ALA A 79 -8.45 -1.18 3.39
CA ALA A 79 -8.45 0.22 3.00
C ALA A 79 -9.48 1.03 3.81
N GLY A 80 -10.68 0.49 4.00
CA GLY A 80 -11.71 1.07 4.86
C GLY A 80 -11.23 1.29 6.30
N ALA A 81 -10.54 0.30 6.88
CA ALA A 81 -9.96 0.41 8.21
C ALA A 81 -8.90 1.52 8.29
N TRP A 82 -8.03 1.63 7.28
CA TRP A 82 -7.04 2.72 7.18
C TRP A 82 -7.66 4.10 7.07
N MET A 83 -8.80 4.21 6.39
CA MET A 83 -9.56 5.46 6.29
C MET A 83 -10.28 5.82 7.60
N GLY A 84 -10.35 4.91 8.57
CA GLY A 84 -10.96 5.15 9.88
C GLY A 84 -12.46 5.43 9.82
N GLY A 85 -13.14 4.99 8.76
CA GLY A 85 -14.59 5.17 8.58
C GLY A 85 -15.07 6.63 8.40
N GLN A 86 -14.16 7.59 8.21
CA GLN A 86 -14.52 9.01 8.14
C GLN A 86 -14.87 9.46 6.71
N SER A 87 -15.95 10.22 6.56
CA SER A 87 -16.46 10.72 5.27
C SER A 87 -15.58 11.79 4.58
N ARG A 88 -14.38 12.07 5.08
CA ARG A 88 -13.49 13.12 4.55
C ARG A 88 -12.51 12.66 3.48
N TRP A 89 -12.40 11.35 3.26
CA TRP A 89 -11.53 10.80 2.22
C TRP A 89 -12.15 11.01 0.85
N ARG A 90 -11.40 11.62 -0.05
CA ARG A 90 -11.84 11.87 -1.43
C ARG A 90 -11.27 10.81 -2.34
N VAL A 91 -12.12 10.19 -3.15
CA VAL A 91 -11.69 9.29 -4.21
C VAL A 91 -10.93 10.11 -5.25
N VAL A 92 -9.73 9.65 -5.59
CA VAL A 92 -8.96 10.19 -6.70
C VAL A 92 -9.13 9.18 -7.83
N ALA A 93 -9.77 9.61 -8.92
CA ALA A 93 -9.90 8.76 -10.10
C ALA A 93 -8.50 8.49 -10.67
N PRO A 94 -8.21 7.26 -11.11
CA PRO A 94 -6.99 7.01 -11.87
C PRO A 94 -7.05 7.81 -13.17
N SER A 95 -6.08 8.71 -13.37
CA SER A 95 -5.86 9.46 -14.61
C SER A 95 -5.16 8.61 -15.66
#